data_AF-A0A1A9GML3-F1
#
_entry.id   AF-A0A1A9GML3-F1
#
_cell.length_a   1.000
_cell.length_b   1.000
_cell.length_c   1.000
_cell.angle_alpha   90.00
_cell.angle_beta   90.00
_cell.angle_gamma   90.00
#
_symmetry.space_group_name_H-M   'P 1'
#
loop_
_entity.id
_entity.type
_entity.pdbx_description
1 polymer ?
#
loop_
_entity_poly.entity_id
_entity_poly.type
_entity_poly.pdbx_seq_one_letter_code
_entity_poly.pdbx_strand_id
1 'polypeptide(L)'
;MLSADDAATCSTFLDDLPDELAGLESAEVSPADAPARAWGDGLVVTCGVEEPPAFRELIAPSCDEIVGIGWFFPPQQLGREDGPVTGTTIGYRPRVELEVPEGYRGGTSFAVLSALAAPIEEHLDLVQRCR
;
A
#
# COMPACT_ATOMS: atom_id res chain seq x y z
N MET A 1 1.89 -6.30 -16.19
CA MET A 1 0.47 -6.17 -16.60
C MET A 1 -0.35 -7.07 -15.70
N LEU A 2 -1.41 -6.53 -15.09
CA LEU A 2 -2.32 -7.27 -14.21
C LEU A 2 -3.10 -8.32 -15.01
N SER A 3 -3.34 -9.49 -14.39
CA SER A 3 -4.28 -10.46 -14.95
C SER A 3 -5.73 -9.93 -14.84
N ALA A 4 -6.66 -10.52 -15.59
CA ALA A 4 -8.07 -10.13 -15.49
C ALA A 4 -8.65 -10.39 -14.09
N ASP A 5 -8.23 -11.48 -13.46
CA ASP A 5 -8.63 -11.84 -12.10
C ASP A 5 -8.06 -10.83 -11.09
N ASP A 6 -6.76 -10.50 -11.20
CA ASP A 6 -6.13 -9.50 -10.33
C ASP A 6 -6.79 -8.12 -10.50
N ALA A 7 -7.17 -7.74 -11.72
CA ALA A 7 -7.85 -6.48 -11.98
C ALA A 7 -9.24 -6.42 -11.32
N ALA A 8 -10.00 -7.52 -11.35
CA ALA A 8 -11.30 -7.62 -10.69
C ALA A 8 -11.17 -7.58 -9.15
N THR A 9 -10.19 -8.29 -8.61
CA THR A 9 -9.86 -8.24 -7.17
C THR A 9 -9.46 -6.83 -6.75
N CYS A 10 -8.61 -6.15 -7.53
CA CYS A 10 -8.21 -4.78 -7.24
C CYS A 10 -9.38 -3.79 -7.29
N SER A 11 -10.29 -3.93 -8.25
CA SER A 11 -11.50 -3.09 -8.29
C SER A 11 -12.32 -3.27 -7.01
N THR A 12 -12.58 -4.51 -6.62
CA THR A 12 -13.38 -4.82 -5.42
C THR A 12 -12.71 -4.30 -4.15
N PHE A 13 -11.40 -4.52 -4.01
CA PHE A 13 -10.60 -4.03 -2.90
C PHE A 13 -10.67 -2.49 -2.79
N LEU A 14 -10.48 -1.77 -3.90
CA LEU A 14 -10.47 -0.30 -3.91
C LEU A 14 -11.86 0.29 -3.64
N ASP A 15 -12.91 -0.36 -4.15
CA ASP A 15 -14.31 0.05 -3.93
C ASP A 15 -14.74 -0.12 -2.46
N ASP A 16 -14.14 -1.07 -1.74
CA ASP A 16 -14.42 -1.31 -0.31
C ASP A 16 -13.60 -0.39 0.62
N LEU A 17 -12.62 0.35 0.09
CA LEU A 17 -11.88 1.32 0.89
C LEU A 17 -12.79 2.49 1.29
N PRO A 18 -12.67 2.99 2.54
CA PRO A 18 -13.56 4.04 3.03
C PRO A 18 -13.35 5.35 2.27
N ASP A 19 -14.40 6.17 2.20
CA ASP A 19 -14.32 7.52 1.63
C ASP A 19 -13.40 8.45 2.44
N GLU A 20 -13.33 8.23 3.75
CA GLU A 20 -12.39 8.90 4.65
C GLU A 20 -11.40 7.89 5.21
N LEU A 21 -10.10 8.16 5.09
CA LEU A 21 -9.04 7.29 5.56
C LEU A 21 -8.15 8.02 6.55
N ALA A 22 -8.18 7.58 7.81
CA ALA A 22 -7.43 8.19 8.91
C ALA A 22 -7.66 9.72 9.07
N GLY A 23 -8.89 10.19 8.86
CA GLY A 23 -9.21 11.62 8.94
C GLY A 23 -9.00 12.40 7.64
N LEU A 24 -8.54 11.74 6.57
CA LEU A 24 -8.29 12.37 5.27
C LEU A 24 -9.46 12.09 4.32
N GLU A 25 -10.00 13.15 3.70
CA GLU A 25 -11.05 13.04 2.69
C GLU A 25 -10.50 12.44 1.39
N SER A 26 -11.35 11.72 0.64
CA SER A 26 -10.99 11.18 -0.67
C SER A 26 -10.53 12.28 -1.64
N ALA A 27 -9.51 11.99 -2.42
CA ALA A 27 -8.97 12.84 -3.46
C ALA A 27 -9.05 12.15 -4.84
N GLU A 28 -9.02 12.95 -5.90
CA GLU A 28 -9.03 12.44 -7.27
C GLU A 28 -7.68 11.79 -7.62
N VAL A 29 -7.73 10.70 -8.37
CA VAL A 29 -6.56 10.02 -8.93
C VAL A 29 -6.46 10.33 -10.42
N SER A 30 -5.24 10.53 -10.91
CA SER A 30 -4.96 10.70 -12.33
C SER A 30 -3.93 9.67 -12.82
N PRO A 31 -4.23 8.91 -13.88
CA PRO A 31 -5.48 8.92 -14.64
C PRO A 31 -6.63 8.26 -13.85
N ALA A 32 -7.88 8.60 -14.17
CA ALA A 32 -9.06 8.17 -13.42
C ALA A 32 -9.35 6.65 -13.51
N ASP A 33 -8.75 5.97 -14.50
CA ASP A 33 -8.82 4.52 -14.69
C ASP A 33 -7.63 3.76 -14.07
N ALA A 34 -6.74 4.46 -13.36
CA ALA A 34 -5.70 3.80 -12.60
C ALA A 34 -6.32 2.93 -11.49
N PRO A 35 -5.77 1.74 -11.20
CA PRO A 35 -6.20 0.89 -10.08
C PRO A 35 -5.70 1.48 -8.76
N ALA A 36 -6.14 2.69 -8.43
CA ALA A 36 -5.71 3.42 -7.25
C ALA A 36 -6.81 4.31 -6.68
N ARG A 37 -6.70 4.62 -5.39
CA ARG A 37 -7.48 5.64 -4.69
C ARG A 37 -6.55 6.58 -3.93
N ALA A 38 -6.95 7.83 -3.78
CA ALA A 38 -6.18 8.84 -3.08
C ALA A 38 -6.98 9.51 -1.96
N TRP A 39 -6.27 10.05 -0.98
CA TRP A 39 -6.83 10.83 0.12
C TRP A 39 -5.92 12.02 0.46
N GLY A 40 -6.54 13.09 0.92
CA GLY A 40 -5.83 14.31 1.31
C GLY A 40 -4.92 14.84 0.21
N ASP A 41 -3.76 15.33 0.60
CA ASP A 41 -2.76 15.96 -0.27
C ASP A 41 -1.69 14.95 -0.71
N GLY A 42 -2.12 13.92 -1.45
CA GLY A 42 -1.21 13.00 -2.15
C GLY A 42 -0.95 11.66 -1.46
N LEU A 43 -1.77 11.23 -0.49
CA LEU A 43 -1.73 9.84 -0.02
C LEU A 43 -2.40 8.96 -1.07
N VAL A 44 -1.70 7.96 -1.60
CA VAL A 44 -2.21 7.11 -2.69
C VAL A 44 -2.06 5.63 -2.34
N VAL A 45 -3.14 4.87 -2.51
CA VAL A 45 -3.16 3.42 -2.46
C VAL A 45 -3.35 2.89 -3.87
N THR A 46 -2.39 2.12 -4.35
CA THR A 46 -2.42 1.48 -5.68
C THR A 46 -2.46 -0.03 -5.53
N CYS A 47 -3.40 -0.69 -6.20
CA CYS A 47 -3.51 -2.14 -6.22
C CYS A 47 -2.92 -2.74 -7.49
N GLY A 48 -2.29 -3.90 -7.35
CA GLY A 48 -1.77 -4.67 -8.47
C GLY A 48 -0.40 -4.23 -8.95
N VAL A 49 0.40 -3.61 -8.07
CA VAL A 49 1.77 -3.24 -8.39
C VAL A 49 2.67 -4.48 -8.53
N GLU A 50 3.76 -4.32 -9.29
CA GLU A 50 4.81 -5.33 -9.35
C GLU A 50 5.63 -5.36 -8.05
N GLU A 51 6.42 -6.41 -7.87
CA GLU A 51 7.35 -6.45 -6.74
C GLU A 51 8.44 -5.38 -6.90
N PRO A 52 8.69 -4.52 -5.91
CA PRO A 52 9.72 -3.49 -6.02
C PRO A 52 11.10 -4.14 -6.21
N PRO A 53 11.92 -3.69 -7.17
CA PRO A 53 13.23 -4.30 -7.46
C PRO A 53 14.14 -4.40 -6.23
N ALA A 54 14.12 -3.37 -5.38
CA ALA A 54 14.88 -3.30 -4.14
C ALA A 54 14.57 -4.44 -3.16
N PHE A 55 13.39 -5.06 -3.24
CA PHE A 55 13.04 -6.20 -2.39
C PHE A 55 13.95 -7.41 -2.65
N ARG A 56 14.31 -7.67 -3.91
CA ARG A 56 15.18 -8.81 -4.30
C ARG A 56 16.66 -8.54 -4.11
N GLU A 57 17.04 -7.26 -4.07
CA GLU A 57 18.43 -6.84 -3.93
C GLU A 57 18.94 -6.95 -2.49
N LEU A 58 18.03 -7.03 -1.52
CA LEU A 58 18.36 -7.15 -0.11
C LEU A 58 18.53 -8.62 0.27
N ILE A 59 19.65 -8.93 0.93
CA ILE A 59 19.96 -10.27 1.46
C ILE A 59 18.92 -10.71 2.50
N ALA A 60 18.37 -9.74 3.24
CA ALA A 60 17.24 -9.90 4.16
C ALA A 60 16.38 -8.63 4.05
N PRO A 61 15.36 -8.59 3.17
CA PRO A 61 14.46 -7.44 3.11
C PRO A 61 13.74 -7.30 4.46
N SER A 62 13.63 -6.07 4.96
CA SER A 62 12.77 -5.82 6.12
C SER A 62 11.34 -6.19 5.74
N CYS A 63 10.70 -6.96 6.62
CA CYS A 63 9.26 -7.06 6.63
C CYS A 63 8.76 -6.45 7.93
N ASP A 64 8.15 -5.26 7.79
CA ASP A 64 7.50 -4.60 8.90
C ASP A 64 6.05 -5.08 8.96
N GLU A 65 5.73 -5.85 10.00
CA GLU A 65 4.37 -6.34 10.21
C GLU A 65 3.55 -5.28 10.96
N ILE A 66 2.49 -4.80 10.33
CA ILE A 66 1.59 -3.79 10.87
C ILE A 66 0.18 -4.36 10.81
N VAL A 67 -0.39 -4.62 12.00
CA VAL A 67 -1.72 -5.23 12.16
C VAL A 67 -1.85 -6.53 11.32
N GLY A 68 -0.82 -7.38 11.34
CA GLY A 68 -0.80 -8.67 10.63
C GLY A 68 -0.46 -8.58 9.13
N ILE A 69 -0.33 -7.38 8.56
CA ILE A 69 0.07 -7.19 7.17
C ILE A 69 1.57 -6.96 7.08
N GLY A 70 2.24 -7.75 6.25
CA GLY A 70 3.66 -7.59 5.96
C GLY A 70 3.94 -6.54 4.90
N TRP A 71 4.63 -5.47 5.28
CA TRP A 71 5.03 -4.36 4.42
C TRP A 71 6.53 -4.33 4.19
N PHE A 72 6.92 -3.99 2.96
CA PHE A 72 8.28 -3.62 2.60
C PHE A 72 8.35 -2.13 2.37
N PHE A 73 9.29 -1.48 3.05
CA PHE A 73 9.65 -0.09 2.83
C PHE A 73 11.09 -0.01 2.34
N PRO A 74 11.37 0.63 1.20
CA PRO A 74 12.74 0.83 0.72
C PRO A 74 13.60 1.53 1.79
N PRO A 75 14.71 0.91 2.25
CA PRO A 75 15.54 1.49 3.32
C PRO A 75 16.07 2.88 2.97
N GLN A 76 16.32 3.14 1.68
CA GLN A 76 16.78 4.44 1.20
C GLN A 76 15.70 5.52 1.28
N GLN A 77 14.42 5.18 1.35
CA GLN A 77 13.33 6.14 1.59
C GLN A 77 13.16 6.39 3.09
N LEU A 78 13.17 5.33 3.92
CA LEU A 78 13.06 5.45 5.37
C LEU A 78 14.21 6.24 6.01
N GLY A 79 15.41 6.19 5.42
CA GLY A 79 16.58 6.91 5.91
C GLY A 79 16.63 8.40 5.56
N ARG A 80 15.68 8.92 4.77
CA ARG A 80 15.63 10.36 4.41
C ARG A 80 14.84 11.14 5.44
N GLU A 81 15.29 12.37 5.70
CA GLU A 81 14.55 13.30 6.55
C GLU A 81 13.26 13.78 5.86
N ASP A 82 13.30 13.95 4.54
CA ASP A 82 12.25 14.55 3.71
C ASP A 82 11.72 13.62 2.59
N GLY A 83 10.63 14.03 1.94
CA GLY A 83 10.04 13.39 0.75
C GLY A 83 8.93 12.36 1.02
N PRO A 84 8.49 11.58 0.01
CA PRO A 84 7.53 10.50 0.20
C PRO A 84 8.21 9.19 0.64
N VAL A 85 7.44 8.30 1.26
CA VAL A 85 7.81 6.89 1.53
C VAL A 85 6.79 5.99 0.87
N THR A 86 7.26 4.95 0.21
CA THR A 86 6.43 3.95 -0.45
C THR A 86 6.49 2.65 0.32
N GLY A 87 5.34 2.13 0.73
CA GLY A 87 5.21 0.80 1.32
C GLY A 87 4.57 -0.16 0.33
N THR A 88 5.09 -1.38 0.19
CA THR A 88 4.48 -2.42 -0.64
C THR A 88 4.19 -3.67 0.17
N THR A 89 2.99 -4.25 0.03
CA THR A 89 2.69 -5.55 0.64
C THR A 89 3.51 -6.64 -0.03
N ILE A 90 4.20 -7.48 0.75
CA ILE A 90 5.06 -8.55 0.20
C ILE A 90 4.44 -9.94 0.30
N GLY A 91 3.54 -10.14 1.26
CA GLY A 91 2.87 -11.40 1.53
C GLY A 91 1.56 -11.65 0.78
N TYR A 92 0.99 -10.62 0.15
CA TYR A 92 -0.34 -10.65 -0.47
C TYR A 92 -0.29 -10.55 -1.98
N ARG A 93 -1.29 -11.12 -2.67
CA ARG A 93 -1.54 -10.96 -4.11
C ARG A 93 -3.02 -10.65 -4.36
N PRO A 94 -3.36 -9.72 -5.26
CA PRO A 94 -2.49 -8.68 -5.85
C PRO A 94 -1.73 -7.87 -4.79
N ARG A 95 -0.57 -7.28 -5.15
CA ARG A 95 0.18 -6.45 -4.19
C ARG A 95 -0.43 -5.07 -4.11
N VAL A 96 -0.45 -4.49 -2.92
CA VAL A 96 -0.84 -3.11 -2.68
C VAL A 96 0.39 -2.27 -2.39
N GLU A 97 0.44 -1.10 -3.00
CA GLU A 97 1.39 -0.04 -2.71
C GLU A 97 0.67 1.11 -2.00
N LEU A 98 1.32 1.68 -1.00
CA LEU A 98 0.91 2.90 -0.32
C LEU A 98 2.02 3.94 -0.48
N GLU A 99 1.72 5.05 -1.14
CA GLU A 99 2.57 6.24 -1.15
C GLU A 99 2.13 7.19 -0.04
N VAL A 100 3.07 7.51 0.86
CA VAL A 100 2.88 8.40 2.00
C VAL A 100 3.72 9.67 1.80
N PRO A 101 3.08 10.83 1.54
CA PRO A 101 3.73 12.13 1.55
C PRO A 101 4.41 12.45 2.89
N GLU A 102 5.42 13.32 2.86
CA GLU A 102 6.19 13.72 4.04
C GLU A 102 5.31 14.16 5.21
N GLY A 103 4.29 15.00 4.92
CA GLY A 103 3.38 15.55 5.92
C GLY A 103 2.47 14.52 6.60
N TYR A 104 2.36 13.30 6.06
CA TYR A 104 1.55 12.22 6.62
C TYR A 104 2.38 11.08 7.23
N ARG A 105 3.72 11.21 7.26
CA ARG A 105 4.59 10.24 7.93
C ARG A 105 4.31 10.21 9.44
N GLY A 106 4.55 9.05 10.07
CA GLY A 106 4.40 8.86 11.51
C GLY A 106 2.99 8.38 11.90
N GLY A 107 2.28 9.16 12.73
CA GLY A 107 0.99 8.77 13.29
C GLY A 107 -0.09 8.52 12.23
N THR A 108 -0.18 9.42 11.24
CA THR A 108 -1.16 9.30 10.14
C THR A 108 -0.86 8.07 9.29
N SER A 109 0.38 7.86 8.85
CA SER A 109 0.74 6.66 8.09
C SER A 109 0.47 5.37 8.85
N PHE A 110 0.71 5.34 10.17
CA PHE A 110 0.37 4.17 11.00
C PHE A 110 -1.14 3.91 11.05
N ALA A 111 -1.96 4.96 11.19
CA ALA A 111 -3.41 4.85 11.18
C ALA A 111 -3.94 4.36 9.82
N VAL A 112 -3.37 4.87 8.72
CA VAL A 112 -3.68 4.42 7.35
C VAL A 112 -3.33 2.95 7.17
N LEU A 113 -2.10 2.55 7.49
CA LEU A 113 -1.65 1.15 7.38
C LEU A 113 -2.51 0.21 8.22
N SER A 114 -2.94 0.67 9.41
CA SER A 114 -3.86 -0.10 10.27
C SER A 114 -5.26 -0.23 9.66
N ALA A 115 -5.79 0.85 9.06
CA ALA A 115 -7.11 0.83 8.43
C ALA A 115 -7.15 -0.03 7.16
N LEU A 116 -6.02 -0.14 6.44
CA LEU A 116 -5.90 -1.01 5.28
C LEU A 116 -5.84 -2.51 5.62
N ALA A 117 -5.57 -2.87 6.88
CA ALA A 117 -5.35 -4.26 7.26
C ALA A 117 -6.58 -5.16 6.98
N ALA A 118 -7.77 -4.74 7.44
CA ALA A 118 -8.98 -5.54 7.25
C ALA A 118 -9.36 -5.70 5.76
N PRO A 119 -9.40 -4.64 4.93
CA PRO A 119 -9.64 -4.79 3.49
C PRO A 119 -8.60 -5.65 2.78
N ILE A 120 -7.32 -5.57 3.18
CA ILE A 120 -6.27 -6.44 2.62
C ILE A 120 -6.53 -7.91 2.96
N GLU A 121 -6.89 -8.22 4.21
CA GLU A 121 -7.18 -9.60 4.63
C GLU A 121 -8.45 -10.16 3.99
N GLU A 122 -9.44 -9.31 3.74
CA GLU A 122 -10.73 -9.70 3.17
C GLU A 122 -10.63 -9.99 1.66
N HIS A 123 -9.92 -9.13 0.92
CA HIS A 123 -9.96 -9.16 -0.55
C HIS A 123 -8.72 -9.77 -1.20
N LEU A 124 -7.57 -9.83 -0.51
CA LEU A 124 -6.30 -10.25 -1.12
C LEU A 124 -5.85 -11.62 -0.61
N ASP A 125 -5.18 -12.38 -1.48
CA ASP A 125 -4.67 -13.70 -1.17
C ASP A 125 -3.32 -13.62 -0.44
N LEU A 126 -3.30 -14.09 0.81
CA LEU A 126 -2.05 -14.28 1.55
C LEU A 126 -1.28 -15.48 0.98
N VAL A 127 -0.21 -15.20 0.24
CA VAL A 127 0.67 -16.23 -0.35
C VAL A 127 1.84 -16.60 0.55
N GLN A 128 2.33 -15.65 1.35
CA GLN A 128 3.47 -15.86 2.25
C GLN A 128 3.39 -14.92 3.45
N ARG A 129 3.50 -15.46 4.67
CA ARG A 129 3.66 -14.62 5.86
C ARG A 129 5.11 -14.18 6.02
N CYS A 130 5.30 -13.01 6.62
CA CYS A 130 6.61 -12.59 7.07
C CYS A 130 7.08 -13.48 8.21
N ARG A 131 8.12 -14.28 7.95
CA ARG A 131 8.76 -15.19 8.90
C ARG A 131 10.22 -15.40 8.53
#